data_AF-A0A0Q0WBJ2-F1
#
_entry.id   AF-A0A0Q0WBJ2-F1
#
_cell.length_a   1.000
_cell.length_b   1.000
_cell.length_c   1.000
_cell.angle_alpha   90.00
_cell.angle_beta   90.00
_cell.angle_gamma   90.00
#
_symmetry.space_group_name_H-M   'P 1'
#
loop_
_entity.id
_entity.type
_entity.pdbx_description
1 polymer ?
#
loop_
_entity_poly.entity_id
_entity_poly.type
_entity_poly.pdbx_seq_one_letter_code
_entity_poly.pdbx_strand_id
1 'polypeptide(L)'
;MGLSVEIIDDTTIYHLFPGDSCQAIKNFIFYAYTTWNPSPSYILLVGDAGEDGGSNNFIPSKIQPKYSYYYAGGLTQHCSDNWYVELTGNDLIPEIPIGRLPVNTVQELDSVINNIVRYETSINTMDSIMIVMAGEYVGAMSIIFNTIPYHYQQFKYYGTDLSADSCHQLILNTFNQGLDIVFALCHGCNPTCPSLTWSGNFVGGSAQIVFSDQDFPQIISHHSLPIIFEFG
;
A
#
# COMPACT_ATOMS: atom_id res chain seq x y z
N MET A 1 0.40 23.54 7.17
CA MET A 1 1.39 22.46 6.97
C MET A 1 2.76 23.00 7.33
N GLY A 2 3.47 22.32 8.24
CA GLY A 2 4.69 22.82 8.90
C GLY A 2 5.91 21.91 8.71
N LEU A 3 5.94 21.13 7.64
CA LEU A 3 7.07 20.27 7.29
C LEU A 3 8.07 21.05 6.42
N SER A 4 9.36 20.92 6.72
CA SER A 4 10.43 21.34 5.80
C SER A 4 10.68 20.21 4.82
N VAL A 5 10.74 20.52 3.52
CA VAL A 5 10.87 19.52 2.45
C VAL A 5 12.12 19.82 1.64
N GLU A 6 12.93 18.79 1.41
CA GLU A 6 14.06 18.81 0.49
C GLU A 6 13.78 17.84 -0.66
N ILE A 7 13.96 18.27 -1.90
CA ILE A 7 13.74 17.44 -3.10
C ILE A 7 15.09 17.11 -3.71
N ILE A 8 15.38 15.82 -3.81
CA ILE A 8 16.64 15.32 -4.35
C ILE A 8 16.34 14.40 -5.53
N ASP A 9 16.96 14.70 -6.66
CA ASP A 9 16.87 13.91 -7.89
C ASP A 9 17.75 12.65 -7.78
N ASP A 10 17.25 11.52 -8.27
CA ASP A 10 17.93 10.22 -8.20
C ASP A 10 19.26 10.23 -8.95
N THR A 11 19.36 10.94 -10.07
CA THR A 11 20.62 11.07 -10.82
C THR A 11 21.72 11.75 -10.00
N THR A 12 21.35 12.70 -9.13
CA THR A 12 22.28 13.35 -8.20
C THR A 12 22.76 12.36 -7.14
N ILE A 13 21.85 11.53 -6.62
CA ILE A 13 22.19 10.46 -5.67
C ILE A 13 23.17 9.46 -6.31
N TYR A 14 22.85 8.97 -7.51
CA TYR A 14 23.69 8.00 -8.22
C TYR A 14 25.07 8.55 -8.58
N HIS A 15 25.18 9.87 -8.79
CA HIS A 15 26.47 10.50 -9.04
C HIS A 15 27.35 10.61 -7.77
N LEU A 16 26.73 10.90 -6.62
CA LEU A 16 27.45 11.23 -5.39
C LEU A 16 27.69 10.02 -4.48
N PHE A 17 26.85 8.99 -4.56
CA PHE A 17 26.91 7.83 -3.66
C PHE A 17 27.28 6.57 -4.45
N PRO A 18 28.33 5.83 -4.03
CA PRO A 18 28.76 4.63 -4.73
C PRO A 18 27.80 3.46 -4.50
N GLY A 19 27.74 2.54 -5.46
CA GLY A 19 26.97 1.29 -5.38
C GLY A 19 26.11 1.06 -6.62
N ASP A 20 25.30 -0.01 -6.57
CA ASP A 20 24.13 -0.11 -7.44
C ASP A 20 23.08 0.94 -7.05
N SER A 21 22.04 1.11 -7.86
CA SER A 21 21.08 2.21 -7.69
C SER A 21 20.37 2.10 -6.34
N CYS A 22 20.03 0.88 -5.90
CA CYS A 22 19.47 0.67 -4.57
C CYS A 22 20.45 1.06 -3.45
N GLN A 23 21.71 0.65 -3.54
CA GLN A 23 22.70 0.93 -2.52
C GLN A 23 23.06 2.43 -2.48
N ALA A 24 23.10 3.10 -3.63
CA ALA A 24 23.30 4.55 -3.70
C ALA A 24 22.17 5.30 -2.98
N ILE A 25 20.91 4.93 -3.21
CA ILE A 25 19.75 5.49 -2.48
C ILE A 25 19.85 5.22 -0.98
N LYS A 26 20.13 3.97 -0.57
CA LYS A 26 20.27 3.63 0.85
C LYS A 26 21.40 4.42 1.52
N ASN A 27 22.55 4.55 0.84
CA ASN A 27 23.69 5.32 1.33
C ASN A 27 23.36 6.81 1.48
N PHE A 28 22.63 7.38 0.52
CA PHE A 28 22.16 8.76 0.61
C PHE A 28 21.21 8.96 1.79
N ILE A 29 20.21 8.08 1.97
CA ILE A 29 19.27 8.16 3.09
C ILE A 29 20.02 8.04 4.42
N PHE A 30 20.97 7.11 4.54
CA PHE A 30 21.83 6.98 5.72
C PHE A 30 22.65 8.25 6.00
N TYR A 31 23.22 8.86 4.95
CA TYR A 31 23.94 10.13 5.07
C TYR A 31 23.03 11.26 5.55
N ALA A 32 21.84 11.42 4.95
CA ALA A 32 20.88 12.44 5.36
C ALA A 32 20.44 12.22 6.82
N TYR A 33 20.11 10.98 7.19
CA TYR A 33 19.72 10.61 8.55
C TYR A 33 20.78 10.96 9.61
N THR A 34 22.06 10.73 9.30
CA THR A 34 23.15 10.90 10.27
C THR A 34 23.79 12.29 10.27
N THR A 35 23.61 13.09 9.22
CA THR A 35 24.35 14.35 9.05
C THR A 35 23.48 15.60 8.90
N TRP A 36 22.23 15.47 8.45
CA TRP A 36 21.35 16.62 8.34
C TRP A 36 20.83 17.07 9.71
N ASN A 37 20.52 18.36 9.82
CA ASN A 37 19.95 18.95 11.03
C ASN A 37 18.84 19.96 10.66
N PRO A 38 17.54 19.64 10.87
CA PRO A 38 17.05 18.38 11.44
C PRO A 38 17.27 17.18 10.49
N SER A 39 17.36 15.97 11.05
CA SER A 39 17.35 14.75 10.26
C SER A 39 15.96 14.51 9.63
N PRO A 40 15.87 13.79 8.49
CA PRO A 40 14.59 13.49 7.87
C PRO A 40 13.66 12.70 8.80
N SER A 41 12.41 13.14 8.91
CA SER A 41 11.36 12.41 9.65
C SER A 41 10.54 11.47 8.77
N TYR A 42 10.61 11.65 7.44
CA TYR A 42 9.87 10.87 6.44
C TYR A 42 10.72 10.78 5.17
N ILE A 43 10.59 9.67 4.45
CA ILE A 43 11.09 9.52 3.08
C ILE A 43 9.89 9.27 2.16
N LEU A 44 9.84 10.00 1.04
CA LEU A 44 8.85 9.79 -0.01
C LEU A 44 9.57 9.55 -1.33
N LEU A 45 9.39 8.36 -1.90
CA LEU A 45 9.85 8.04 -3.25
C LEU A 45 8.77 8.47 -4.25
N VAL A 46 9.15 9.18 -5.31
CA VAL A 46 8.22 9.66 -6.33
C VAL A 46 8.59 9.05 -7.67
N GLY A 47 7.73 8.17 -8.18
CA GLY A 47 7.99 7.35 -9.37
C GLY A 47 7.66 5.88 -9.11
N ASP A 48 7.27 5.17 -10.17
CA ASP A 48 7.00 3.74 -10.13
C ASP A 48 8.25 2.93 -9.69
N ALA A 49 8.10 1.65 -9.41
CA ALA A 49 9.21 0.77 -9.06
C ALA A 49 9.94 0.29 -10.33
N GLY A 50 11.26 0.54 -10.37
CA GLY A 50 12.16 -0.01 -11.38
C GLY A 50 12.86 -1.31 -10.94
N GLU A 51 13.48 -2.00 -11.89
CA GLU A 51 14.53 -2.98 -11.57
C GLU A 51 15.87 -2.25 -11.42
N ASP A 52 16.72 -2.65 -10.48
CA ASP A 52 18.05 -2.06 -10.35
C ASP A 52 18.92 -2.39 -11.57
N GLY A 53 19.38 -1.35 -12.27
CA GLY A 53 20.06 -1.51 -13.57
C GLY A 53 19.10 -1.87 -14.72
N GLY A 54 17.79 -1.75 -14.50
CA GLY A 54 16.77 -1.91 -15.51
C GLY A 54 16.82 -0.79 -16.57
N SER A 55 16.09 -1.01 -17.66
CA SER A 55 15.98 -0.03 -18.76
C SER A 55 14.97 1.10 -18.49
N ASN A 56 14.22 1.01 -17.38
CA ASN A 56 13.28 2.03 -16.94
C ASN A 56 13.97 3.03 -15.99
N ASN A 57 13.70 4.33 -16.20
CA ASN A 57 14.27 5.42 -15.39
C ASN A 57 13.49 5.63 -14.08
N PHE A 58 13.14 4.54 -13.41
CA PHE A 58 12.34 4.58 -12.19
C PHE A 58 13.19 4.24 -10.98
N ILE A 59 12.86 4.83 -9.83
CA ILE A 59 13.50 4.54 -8.56
C ILE A 59 13.27 3.06 -8.26
N PRO A 60 14.32 2.23 -8.19
CA PRO A 60 14.13 0.80 -7.99
C PRO A 60 13.52 0.52 -6.61
N SER A 61 12.98 -0.67 -6.45
CA SER A 61 12.66 -1.21 -5.13
C SER A 61 13.59 -2.38 -4.83
N LYS A 62 14.05 -2.52 -3.58
CA LYS A 62 15.05 -3.55 -3.28
C LYS A 62 14.42 -4.93 -3.32
N ILE A 63 14.85 -5.76 -4.26
CA ILE A 63 14.51 -7.18 -4.27
C ILE A 63 15.19 -7.86 -3.09
N GLN A 64 14.39 -8.34 -2.15
CA GLN A 64 14.86 -9.10 -1.01
C GLN A 64 15.25 -10.53 -1.41
N PRO A 65 16.24 -11.14 -0.72
CA PRO A 65 16.57 -12.54 -0.93
C PRO A 65 15.35 -13.45 -0.81
N LYS A 66 15.42 -14.62 -1.44
CA LYS A 66 14.35 -15.61 -1.36
C LYS A 66 14.12 -16.04 0.09
N TYR A 67 12.97 -15.65 0.65
CA TYR A 67 12.51 -16.18 1.93
C TYR A 67 11.52 -17.31 1.70
N SER A 68 11.60 -18.35 2.52
CA SER A 68 10.58 -19.40 2.54
C SER A 68 9.36 -18.86 3.28
N TYR A 69 8.40 -18.32 2.55
CA TYR A 69 7.08 -18.07 3.11
C TYR A 69 6.28 -19.36 3.07
N TYR A 70 6.07 -19.97 4.24
CA TYR A 70 5.30 -21.20 4.39
C TYR A 70 3.93 -21.11 3.69
N TYR A 71 3.29 -19.93 3.76
CA TYR A 71 1.99 -19.66 3.13
C TYR A 71 2.07 -19.25 1.65
N ALA A 72 3.24 -18.85 1.14
CA ALA A 72 3.44 -18.51 -0.27
C ALA A 72 3.85 -19.72 -1.14
N GLY A 73 3.83 -20.94 -0.57
CA GLY A 73 4.10 -22.17 -1.31
C GLY A 73 5.56 -22.36 -1.73
N GLY A 74 6.51 -21.58 -1.18
CA GLY A 74 7.93 -21.74 -1.46
C GLY A 74 8.79 -20.51 -1.23
N LEU A 75 9.95 -20.50 -1.90
CA LEU A 75 10.92 -19.41 -1.91
C LEU A 75 10.45 -18.28 -2.83
N THR A 76 9.96 -17.18 -2.26
CA THR A 76 9.54 -16.00 -3.02
C THR A 76 10.52 -14.85 -2.86
N GLN A 77 10.71 -14.09 -3.95
CA GLN A 77 11.37 -12.79 -3.92
C GLN A 77 10.28 -11.73 -3.89
N HIS A 78 10.50 -10.68 -3.10
CA HIS A 78 9.60 -9.54 -3.03
C HIS A 78 10.41 -8.26 -3.02
N CYS A 79 9.83 -7.21 -3.57
CA CYS A 79 10.37 -5.87 -3.49
C CYS A 79 10.09 -5.28 -2.10
N SER A 80 11.02 -4.48 -1.58
CA SER A 80 10.87 -3.81 -0.29
C SER A 80 11.53 -2.42 -0.34
N ASP A 81 10.71 -1.39 -0.20
CA ASP A 81 11.19 -0.03 0.03
C ASP A 81 11.60 0.19 1.50
N ASN A 82 11.04 -0.57 2.46
CA ASN A 82 11.45 -0.53 3.86
C ASN A 82 12.95 -0.79 4.03
N TRP A 83 13.53 -1.60 3.14
CA TRP A 83 14.97 -1.85 3.15
C TRP A 83 15.81 -0.57 3.02
N TYR A 84 15.32 0.47 2.36
CA TYR A 84 16.05 1.74 2.23
C TYR A 84 16.24 2.48 3.56
N VAL A 85 15.36 2.21 4.52
CA VAL A 85 15.28 2.89 5.81
C VAL A 85 15.58 1.97 6.99
N GLU A 86 16.05 0.74 6.73
CA GLU A 86 16.74 -0.13 7.70
C GLU A 86 18.22 0.29 7.79
N LEU A 87 18.51 1.28 8.61
CA LEU A 87 19.74 2.07 8.67
C LEU A 87 20.68 1.67 9.81
N THR A 88 20.15 1.28 10.98
CA THR A 88 20.96 0.96 12.16
C THR A 88 20.52 -0.38 12.79
N GLY A 89 21.08 -0.73 13.96
CA GLY A 89 20.64 -1.93 14.71
C GLY A 89 21.05 -3.29 14.15
N ASN A 90 21.36 -3.40 12.86
CA ASN A 90 21.53 -4.68 12.14
C ASN A 90 20.32 -5.60 12.35
N ASP A 91 19.13 -5.02 12.19
CA ASP A 91 17.84 -5.68 12.23
C ASP A 91 16.99 -5.27 11.01
N LEU A 92 15.72 -5.69 10.98
CA LEU A 92 14.77 -5.41 9.91
C LEU A 92 13.74 -4.36 10.34
N ILE A 93 14.13 -3.43 11.22
CA ILE A 93 13.26 -2.38 11.75
C ILE A 93 13.59 -1.06 11.03
N PRO A 94 12.64 -0.49 10.26
CA PRO A 94 12.80 0.84 9.68
C PRO A 94 13.01 1.94 10.74
N GLU A 95 14.05 2.77 10.60
CA GLU A 95 14.26 3.96 11.43
C GLU A 95 13.39 5.14 11.03
N ILE A 96 13.03 5.23 9.75
CA ILE A 96 12.26 6.35 9.19
C ILE A 96 11.06 5.78 8.43
N PRO A 97 9.83 6.30 8.64
CA PRO A 97 8.70 5.96 7.80
C PRO A 97 9.00 6.29 6.32
N ILE A 98 8.75 5.33 5.43
CA ILE A 98 8.90 5.48 3.99
C ILE A 98 7.58 5.23 3.28
N GLY A 99 7.32 6.02 2.24
CA GLY A 99 6.22 5.80 1.31
C GLY A 99 6.69 5.98 -0.14
N ARG A 100 5.89 5.49 -1.08
CA ARG A 100 6.09 5.69 -2.52
C ARG A 100 4.81 6.22 -3.16
N LEU A 101 4.95 7.17 -4.09
CA LEU A 101 3.93 7.50 -5.08
C LEU A 101 4.28 6.78 -6.40
N PRO A 102 3.71 5.58 -6.66
CA PRO A 102 4.05 4.80 -7.84
C PRO A 102 3.35 5.39 -9.07
N VAL A 103 4.04 6.29 -9.77
CA VAL A 103 3.52 7.02 -10.93
C VAL A 103 4.47 6.90 -12.10
N ASN A 104 3.91 6.77 -13.30
CA ASN A 104 4.64 6.62 -14.56
C ASN A 104 4.67 7.93 -15.36
N THR A 105 3.78 8.87 -15.04
CA THR A 105 3.66 10.15 -15.76
C THR A 105 3.47 11.33 -14.80
N VAL A 106 3.78 12.54 -15.28
CA VAL A 106 3.54 13.78 -14.53
C VAL A 106 2.04 13.98 -14.28
N GLN A 107 1.18 13.57 -15.21
CA GLN A 107 -0.27 13.68 -15.07
C GLN A 107 -0.82 12.76 -13.97
N GLU A 108 -0.27 11.56 -13.83
CA GLU A 108 -0.57 10.66 -12.71
C GLU A 108 -0.09 11.26 -11.38
N LEU A 109 1.12 11.83 -11.35
CA LEU A 109 1.65 12.52 -10.17
C LEU A 109 0.75 13.67 -9.74
N ASP A 110 0.35 14.54 -10.66
CA ASP A 110 -0.56 15.66 -10.39
C ASP A 110 -1.89 15.14 -9.82
N SER A 111 -2.42 14.05 -10.35
CA SER A 111 -3.67 13.44 -9.89
C SER A 111 -3.56 12.92 -8.45
N VAL A 112 -2.46 12.24 -8.13
CA VAL A 112 -2.19 11.71 -6.77
C VAL A 112 -1.96 12.85 -5.77
N ILE A 113 -1.17 13.86 -6.12
CA ILE A 113 -0.94 15.05 -5.27
C ILE A 113 -2.27 15.77 -4.99
N ASN A 114 -3.09 15.98 -6.00
CA ASN A 114 -4.40 16.63 -5.82
C ASN A 114 -5.31 15.84 -4.89
N ASN A 115 -5.27 14.50 -4.96
CA ASN A 115 -6.00 13.64 -4.02
C ASN A 115 -5.49 13.78 -2.59
N ILE A 116 -4.16 13.77 -2.38
CA ILE A 116 -3.54 13.95 -1.06
C ILE A 116 -3.90 15.32 -0.47
N VAL A 117 -3.73 16.40 -1.24
CA VAL A 117 -4.06 17.76 -0.80
C VAL A 117 -5.55 17.87 -0.48
N ARG A 118 -6.43 17.31 -1.31
CA ARG A 118 -7.87 17.29 -1.04
C ARG A 118 -8.16 16.59 0.28
N TYR A 119 -7.56 15.42 0.51
CA TYR A 119 -7.74 14.66 1.74
C TYR A 119 -7.25 15.45 2.97
N GLU A 120 -6.03 15.98 2.96
CA GLU A 120 -5.45 16.71 4.09
C GLU A 120 -6.13 18.04 4.41
N THR A 121 -6.78 18.66 3.43
CA THR A 121 -7.49 19.94 3.60
C THR A 121 -8.98 19.79 3.83
N SER A 122 -9.53 18.60 3.63
CA SER A 122 -10.95 18.30 3.89
C SER A 122 -11.22 18.04 5.38
N ILE A 123 -12.46 18.29 5.81
CA ILE A 123 -12.95 17.82 7.11
C ILE A 123 -13.29 16.35 6.93
N ASN A 124 -12.31 15.48 7.17
CA ASN A 124 -12.55 14.05 7.27
C ASN A 124 -12.96 13.73 8.70
N THR A 125 -14.19 13.28 8.90
CA THR A 125 -14.66 12.92 10.23
C THR A 125 -14.13 11.56 10.68
N MET A 126 -13.62 10.73 9.75
CA MET A 126 -13.12 9.39 10.02
C MET A 126 -14.16 8.60 10.80
N ASP A 127 -15.37 8.47 10.25
CA ASP A 127 -16.51 7.85 10.94
C ASP A 127 -16.97 6.57 10.27
N SER A 128 -16.40 6.18 9.11
CA SER A 128 -16.89 5.04 8.34
C SER A 128 -15.78 4.04 8.02
N ILE A 129 -16.04 2.76 8.31
CA ILE A 129 -15.10 1.65 8.07
C ILE A 129 -15.79 0.53 7.32
N MET A 130 -15.15 0.05 6.25
CA MET A 130 -15.51 -1.18 5.55
C MET A 130 -14.55 -2.29 5.93
N ILE A 131 -15.10 -3.47 6.22
CA ILE A 131 -14.34 -4.67 6.51
C ILE A 131 -14.78 -5.72 5.51
N VAL A 132 -13.87 -6.10 4.62
CA VAL A 132 -14.04 -7.20 3.67
C VAL A 132 -13.18 -8.35 4.17
N MET A 133 -13.77 -9.53 4.36
CA MET A 133 -13.04 -10.70 4.86
C MET A 133 -13.51 -11.96 4.16
N ALA A 134 -12.57 -12.67 3.52
CA ALA A 134 -12.84 -13.97 2.92
C ALA A 134 -13.05 -15.06 3.99
N GLY A 135 -13.79 -16.11 3.65
CA GLY A 135 -14.27 -17.10 4.61
C GLY A 135 -13.19 -17.90 5.36
N GLU A 136 -11.99 -18.00 4.81
CA GLU A 136 -10.81 -18.64 5.41
C GLU A 136 -10.16 -17.79 6.52
N TYR A 137 -10.43 -16.48 6.56
CA TYR A 137 -9.86 -15.55 7.54
C TYR A 137 -10.77 -15.32 8.76
N VAL A 138 -11.86 -16.08 8.93
CA VAL A 138 -12.81 -15.93 10.06
C VAL A 138 -12.17 -16.07 11.44
N GLY A 139 -10.96 -16.63 11.57
CA GLY A 139 -10.21 -16.63 12.82
C GLY A 139 -9.68 -15.24 13.23
N ALA A 140 -9.34 -14.39 12.26
CA ALA A 140 -8.82 -13.04 12.47
C ALA A 140 -9.92 -12.03 12.91
N MET A 141 -11.18 -12.38 12.64
CA MET A 141 -12.42 -11.73 13.04
C MET A 141 -12.36 -11.13 14.45
N SER A 142 -12.01 -11.94 15.47
CA SER A 142 -12.07 -11.52 16.88
C SER A 142 -11.12 -10.38 17.27
N ILE A 143 -10.04 -10.16 16.53
CA ILE A 143 -9.06 -9.11 16.84
C ILE A 143 -9.57 -7.76 16.33
N ILE A 144 -10.05 -7.70 15.10
CA ILE A 144 -10.52 -6.45 14.48
C ILE A 144 -11.81 -5.95 15.17
N PHE A 145 -12.76 -6.86 15.46
CA PHE A 145 -14.05 -6.44 16.07
C PHE A 145 -13.94 -5.89 17.48
N ASN A 146 -12.96 -6.36 18.27
CA ASN A 146 -12.82 -5.91 19.64
C ASN A 146 -12.03 -4.60 19.74
N THR A 147 -11.37 -4.16 18.67
CA THR A 147 -10.51 -2.97 18.67
C THR A 147 -11.14 -1.78 17.96
N ILE A 148 -11.98 -2.00 16.94
CA ILE A 148 -12.65 -0.89 16.26
C ILE A 148 -13.73 -0.26 17.16
N PRO A 149 -13.62 1.03 17.50
CA PRO A 149 -14.62 1.70 18.32
C PRO A 149 -16.02 1.67 17.72
N TYR A 150 -17.04 1.59 18.59
CA TYR A 150 -18.45 1.56 18.17
C TYR A 150 -18.97 2.87 17.55
N HIS A 151 -18.22 3.97 17.63
CA HIS A 151 -18.64 5.24 17.02
C HIS A 151 -18.51 5.23 15.50
N TYR A 152 -17.70 4.33 14.94
CA TYR A 152 -17.64 4.15 13.49
C TYR A 152 -18.93 3.49 12.97
N GLN A 153 -19.47 3.99 11.88
CA GLN A 153 -20.36 3.26 10.99
C GLN A 153 -19.57 2.13 10.32
N GLN A 154 -19.96 0.89 10.60
CA GLN A 154 -19.22 -0.30 10.14
C GLN A 154 -20.00 -1.04 9.04
N PHE A 155 -19.38 -1.20 7.88
CA PHE A 155 -19.84 -2.04 6.77
C PHE A 155 -19.05 -3.35 6.80
N LYS A 156 -19.75 -4.48 6.91
CA LYS A 156 -19.15 -5.78 7.23
C LYS A 156 -19.52 -6.82 6.19
N TYR A 157 -18.54 -7.27 5.41
CA TYR A 157 -18.74 -8.21 4.30
C TYR A 157 -17.91 -9.47 4.51
N TYR A 158 -18.58 -10.54 4.96
CA TYR A 158 -17.96 -11.83 5.27
C TYR A 158 -18.24 -12.87 4.21
N GLY A 159 -17.19 -13.55 3.78
CA GLY A 159 -17.29 -14.67 2.86
C GLY A 159 -18.09 -15.86 3.40
N THR A 160 -18.25 -15.97 4.72
CA THR A 160 -19.14 -16.98 5.32
C THR A 160 -20.63 -16.69 5.12
N ASP A 161 -20.98 -15.43 4.86
CA ASP A 161 -22.36 -14.95 4.90
C ASP A 161 -22.85 -14.54 3.51
N LEU A 162 -21.93 -14.22 2.59
CA LEU A 162 -22.21 -13.65 1.28
C LEU A 162 -21.70 -14.54 0.15
N SER A 163 -22.44 -14.57 -0.96
CA SER A 163 -21.87 -15.00 -2.25
C SER A 163 -20.88 -13.95 -2.77
N ALA A 164 -19.95 -14.35 -3.64
CA ALA A 164 -18.97 -13.43 -4.23
C ALA A 164 -19.66 -12.26 -4.95
N ASP A 165 -20.69 -12.54 -5.76
CA ASP A 165 -21.45 -11.51 -6.47
C ASP A 165 -22.11 -10.50 -5.52
N SER A 166 -22.68 -10.98 -4.41
CA SER A 166 -23.31 -10.10 -3.41
C SER A 166 -22.27 -9.24 -2.70
N CYS A 167 -21.12 -9.83 -2.36
CA CYS A 167 -20.00 -9.12 -1.75
C CYS A 167 -19.46 -8.03 -2.69
N HIS A 168 -19.22 -8.37 -3.95
CA HIS A 168 -18.76 -7.44 -4.98
C HIS A 168 -19.69 -6.22 -5.12
N GLN A 169 -21.00 -6.44 -5.23
CA GLN A 169 -21.96 -5.34 -5.33
C GLN A 169 -21.97 -4.46 -4.06
N LEU A 170 -21.85 -5.06 -2.87
CA LEU A 170 -21.78 -4.31 -1.62
C LEU A 170 -20.50 -3.46 -1.51
N ILE A 171 -19.35 -3.99 -1.95
CA ILE A 171 -18.08 -3.25 -2.00
C ILE A 171 -18.23 -2.00 -2.89
N LEU A 172 -18.71 -2.16 -4.13
CA LEU A 172 -18.90 -1.04 -5.06
C LEU A 172 -19.88 0.00 -4.50
N ASN A 173 -20.99 -0.46 -3.96
CA ASN A 173 -21.99 0.43 -3.35
C ASN A 173 -21.40 1.22 -2.18
N THR A 174 -20.53 0.62 -1.37
CA THR A 174 -19.92 1.27 -0.20
C THR A 174 -18.88 2.30 -0.61
N PHE A 175 -18.01 1.97 -1.56
CA PHE A 175 -17.10 2.96 -2.13
C PHE A 175 -17.85 4.16 -2.69
N ASN A 176 -18.99 3.92 -3.35
CA ASN A 176 -19.82 4.98 -3.93
C ASN A 176 -20.66 5.77 -2.91
N GLN A 177 -20.86 5.26 -1.70
CA GLN A 177 -21.54 5.97 -0.61
C GLN A 177 -20.64 6.95 0.14
N GLY A 178 -19.32 6.79 0.03
CA GLY A 178 -18.35 7.53 0.83
C GLY A 178 -17.82 6.68 1.98
N LEU A 179 -16.49 6.57 2.05
CA LEU A 179 -15.81 5.74 3.05
C LEU A 179 -14.47 6.35 3.48
N ASP A 180 -14.11 6.18 4.75
CA ASP A 180 -12.84 6.70 5.31
C ASP A 180 -11.75 5.62 5.42
N ILE A 181 -12.10 4.40 5.84
CA ILE A 181 -11.13 3.32 6.07
C ILE A 181 -11.64 1.99 5.51
N VAL A 182 -10.75 1.22 4.88
CA VAL A 182 -11.00 -0.16 4.48
C VAL A 182 -10.02 -1.10 5.18
N PHE A 183 -10.54 -2.19 5.74
CA PHE A 183 -9.76 -3.37 6.07
C PHE A 183 -10.14 -4.50 5.10
N ALA A 184 -9.20 -4.97 4.30
CA ALA A 184 -9.39 -6.07 3.37
C ALA A 184 -8.53 -7.27 3.82
N LEU A 185 -9.18 -8.36 4.25
CA LEU A 185 -8.56 -9.61 4.67
C LEU A 185 -8.94 -10.69 3.67
N CYS A 186 -8.14 -10.81 2.63
CA CYS A 186 -8.46 -11.56 1.43
C CYS A 186 -7.17 -12.00 0.74
N HIS A 187 -7.28 -12.99 -0.13
CA HIS A 187 -6.19 -13.32 -1.03
C HIS A 187 -6.04 -12.28 -2.14
N GLY A 188 -4.79 -11.97 -2.48
CA GLY A 188 -4.44 -11.30 -3.72
C GLY A 188 -4.37 -12.28 -4.90
N CYS A 189 -4.08 -11.74 -6.08
CA CYS A 189 -3.86 -12.57 -7.27
C CYS A 189 -2.56 -13.41 -7.15
N ASN A 190 -2.49 -14.57 -7.83
CA ASN A 190 -1.25 -15.36 -7.93
C ASN A 190 -0.15 -14.51 -8.62
N PRO A 191 1.15 -14.62 -8.26
CA PRO A 191 2.27 -13.87 -8.84
C PRO A 191 2.38 -13.75 -10.38
N THR A 192 1.60 -14.48 -11.18
CA THR A 192 1.52 -14.31 -12.65
C THR A 192 0.47 -13.30 -13.11
N CYS A 193 -0.25 -12.68 -12.18
CA CYS A 193 -1.37 -11.78 -12.43
C CYS A 193 -0.98 -10.36 -11.99
N PRO A 194 -0.83 -9.41 -12.93
CA PRO A 194 -0.40 -8.05 -12.63
C PRO A 194 -1.52 -7.15 -12.07
N SER A 195 -2.69 -7.72 -11.78
CA SER A 195 -3.87 -6.97 -11.35
C SER A 195 -4.00 -7.02 -9.83
N LEU A 196 -4.34 -5.88 -9.24
CA LEU A 196 -4.81 -5.81 -7.87
C LEU A 196 -6.15 -6.53 -7.79
N THR A 197 -6.26 -7.55 -6.95
CA THR A 197 -7.51 -8.27 -6.74
C THR A 197 -7.71 -8.58 -5.26
N TRP A 198 -8.96 -8.54 -4.81
CA TRP A 198 -9.39 -9.12 -3.54
C TRP A 198 -10.20 -10.37 -3.85
N SER A 199 -9.76 -11.50 -3.29
CA SER A 199 -10.36 -12.80 -3.56
C SER A 199 -10.39 -13.70 -2.32
N GLY A 200 -11.12 -14.80 -2.39
CA GLY A 200 -11.13 -15.82 -1.35
C GLY A 200 -12.40 -16.63 -1.34
N ASN A 201 -12.64 -17.43 -0.28
CA ASN A 201 -13.83 -18.28 -0.22
C ASN A 201 -15.08 -17.47 0.16
N PHE A 202 -16.13 -17.65 -0.63
CA PHE A 202 -17.47 -17.09 -0.41
C PHE A 202 -18.53 -18.19 -0.42
N VAL A 203 -19.74 -17.89 0.05
CA VAL A 203 -20.88 -18.82 0.02
C VAL A 203 -21.13 -19.26 -1.42
N GLY A 204 -21.17 -20.58 -1.65
CA GLY A 204 -21.33 -21.17 -2.98
C GLY A 204 -20.07 -21.85 -3.54
N GLY A 205 -18.90 -21.62 -2.92
CA GLY A 205 -17.70 -22.44 -3.07
C GLY A 205 -16.60 -21.91 -4.01
N SER A 206 -15.38 -22.38 -3.74
CA SER A 206 -14.06 -21.99 -4.32
C SER A 206 -13.67 -20.52 -4.18
N ALA A 207 -12.38 -20.22 -4.38
CA ALA A 207 -11.85 -18.87 -4.32
C ALA A 207 -12.35 -18.04 -5.51
N GLN A 208 -13.00 -16.90 -5.22
CA GLN A 208 -13.57 -16.01 -6.22
C GLN A 208 -13.09 -14.57 -5.99
N ILE A 209 -12.90 -13.82 -7.07
CA ILE A 209 -12.56 -12.38 -7.02
C ILE A 209 -13.84 -11.60 -6.71
N VAL A 210 -13.75 -10.68 -5.75
CA VAL A 210 -14.85 -9.78 -5.36
C VAL A 210 -14.54 -8.30 -5.60
N PHE A 211 -13.28 -7.95 -5.86
CA PHE A 211 -12.86 -6.60 -6.23
C PHE A 211 -11.57 -6.64 -7.03
N SER A 212 -11.39 -5.75 -7.99
CA SER A 212 -10.16 -5.63 -8.78
C SER A 212 -9.91 -4.22 -9.30
N ASP A 213 -8.73 -3.98 -9.86
CA ASP A 213 -8.41 -2.74 -10.59
C ASP A 213 -9.38 -2.42 -11.74
N GLN A 214 -10.04 -3.42 -12.32
CA GLN A 214 -11.08 -3.23 -13.35
C GLN A 214 -12.34 -2.54 -12.82
N ASP A 215 -12.50 -2.47 -11.50
CA ASP A 215 -13.64 -1.85 -10.86
C ASP A 215 -13.46 -0.35 -10.60
N PHE A 216 -12.24 0.16 -10.66
CA PHE A 216 -11.96 1.58 -10.40
C PHE A 216 -12.79 2.55 -11.27
N PRO A 217 -13.04 2.29 -12.57
CA PRO A 217 -13.91 3.16 -13.37
C PRO A 217 -15.37 3.22 -12.89
N GLN A 218 -15.82 2.26 -12.07
CA GLN A 218 -17.17 2.22 -11.51
C GLN A 218 -17.29 2.98 -10.18
N ILE A 219 -16.15 3.41 -9.60
CA ILE A 219 -16.11 4.18 -8.36
C ILE A 219 -16.24 5.67 -8.70
N ILE A 220 -17.42 6.22 -8.40
CA ILE A 220 -17.82 7.60 -8.73
C ILE A 220 -17.75 8.55 -7.52
N SER A 221 -17.47 8.04 -6.31
CA SER A 221 -17.29 8.89 -5.13
C SER A 221 -15.97 9.65 -5.21
N HIS A 222 -15.99 10.78 -5.91
CA HIS A 222 -14.84 11.68 -6.03
C HIS A 222 -14.56 12.46 -4.73
N HIS A 223 -15.36 12.28 -3.67
CA HIS A 223 -15.27 13.09 -2.45
C HIS A 223 -14.62 12.36 -1.27
N SER A 224 -14.64 11.02 -1.25
CA SER A 224 -14.03 10.22 -0.19
C SER A 224 -12.81 9.46 -0.72
N LEU A 225 -11.67 9.62 -0.09
CA LEU A 225 -10.44 8.88 -0.41
C LEU A 225 -10.09 7.98 0.77
N PRO A 226 -10.58 6.73 0.82
CA PRO A 226 -10.35 5.88 1.97
C PRO A 226 -8.89 5.47 2.08
N ILE A 227 -8.41 5.32 3.32
CA ILE A 227 -7.16 4.62 3.60
C ILE A 227 -7.45 3.12 3.63
N ILE A 228 -6.70 2.35 2.86
CA ILE A 228 -6.89 0.89 2.72
C ILE A 228 -5.76 0.15 3.44
N PHE A 229 -6.13 -0.75 4.34
CA PHE A 229 -5.25 -1.74 4.96
C PHE A 229 -5.58 -3.12 4.38
N GLU A 230 -4.65 -3.67 3.60
CA GLU A 230 -4.80 -4.97 2.95
C GLU A 230 -3.92 -6.02 3.64
N PHE A 231 -4.50 -7.21 3.87
CA PHE A 231 -3.84 -8.36 4.48
C PHE A 231 -4.13 -9.60 3.64
N GLY A 232 -3.07 -10.28 3.20
CA GLY A 232 -3.11 -11.52 2.42
C GLY A 232 -2.33 -12.66 3.07
#